data_AF-A0A8S2RNQ3-F1
#
_entry.id   AF-A0A8S2RNQ3-F1
#
_cell.length_a   1.000
_cell.length_b   1.000
_cell.length_c   1.000
_cell.angle_alpha   90.00
_cell.angle_beta   90.00
_cell.angle_gamma   90.00
#
_symmetry.space_group_name_H-M   'P 1'
#
loop_
_entity.id
_entity.type
_entity.pdbx_description
1 polymer ?
#
loop_
_entity_poly.entity_id
_entity_poly.type
_entity_poly.pdbx_seq_one_letter_code
_entity_poly.pdbx_strand_id
1 'polypeptide(L)'
;MRDMKVLHTIRDVPSNREGLCALSSNSENSYLAYPGSSISGEVQIFDTLNLKSVTVIAAHDSPLAAITFDVTGTKVATASNKGTVIRVFNSVDGTRLYEFRRGVKRVATIYSLTFSPDGMFLASSSNTETIHIFRLANTEEKAPEETSSWMGYVGRVFVNAAHYLPTQASEVLTQDRAFATVHLQSPGMKTACAMTFMNKILKLFVAGYDGVVCVYEVNTIEGGECKQIGQYLLFNMSANNNNSGGDTATNVTTTGHRNSIDAKERGKTLMREGPQVSLSLFNETYPNL
;
A
#
# COMPACT_ATOMS: atom_id res chain seq x y z
N MET A 1 -15.34 4.35 -26.94
CA MET A 1 -15.23 3.04 -26.28
C MET A 1 -14.65 2.07 -27.31
N ARG A 2 -13.48 1.46 -27.06
CA ARG A 2 -12.97 0.38 -27.92
C ARG A 2 -13.88 -0.84 -27.77
N ASP A 3 -13.95 -1.70 -28.78
CA ASP A 3 -14.70 -2.95 -28.73
C ASP A 3 -14.17 -3.83 -27.58
N MET A 4 -15.05 -4.44 -26.78
CA MET A 4 -14.66 -5.33 -25.65
C MET A 4 -14.17 -6.70 -26.15
N LYS A 5 -13.42 -6.70 -27.26
CA LYS A 5 -12.91 -7.89 -27.91
C LYS A 5 -11.70 -8.42 -27.16
N VAL A 6 -11.65 -9.73 -26.98
CA VAL A 6 -10.47 -10.40 -26.42
C VAL A 6 -9.31 -10.28 -27.41
N LEU A 7 -8.26 -9.58 -27.01
CA LEU A 7 -7.04 -9.41 -27.81
C LEU A 7 -6.07 -10.59 -27.65
N HIS A 8 -5.94 -11.09 -26.42
CA HIS A 8 -5.00 -12.16 -26.09
C HIS A 8 -5.46 -12.95 -24.87
N THR A 9 -5.03 -14.21 -24.78
CA THR A 9 -5.22 -15.06 -23.60
C THR A 9 -3.90 -15.71 -23.26
N ILE A 10 -3.33 -15.33 -22.13
CA ILE A 10 -2.12 -15.97 -21.60
C ILE A 10 -2.53 -17.32 -21.02
N ARG A 11 -1.98 -18.40 -21.55
CA ARG A 11 -2.23 -19.78 -21.10
C ARG A 11 -1.08 -20.29 -20.26
N ASP A 12 -1.29 -21.42 -19.60
CA ASP A 12 -0.26 -22.14 -18.85
C ASP A 12 0.39 -21.32 -17.73
N VAL A 13 -0.34 -20.36 -17.16
CA VAL A 13 0.10 -19.58 -16.01
C VAL A 13 0.05 -20.44 -14.73
N PRO A 14 0.97 -20.25 -13.78
CA PRO A 14 0.92 -20.90 -12.48
C PRO A 14 -0.37 -20.57 -11.72
N SER A 15 -0.70 -21.41 -10.73
CA SER A 15 -1.86 -21.15 -9.86
C SER A 15 -1.71 -19.82 -9.12
N ASN A 16 -2.66 -18.91 -9.33
CA ASN A 16 -2.69 -17.58 -8.73
C ASN A 16 -3.96 -17.40 -7.88
N ARG A 17 -4.02 -18.09 -6.73
CA ARG A 17 -5.22 -18.13 -5.87
C ARG A 17 -5.59 -16.76 -5.28
N GLU A 18 -4.59 -15.93 -5.02
CA GLU A 18 -4.77 -14.58 -4.47
C GLU A 18 -5.09 -13.54 -5.57
N GLY A 19 -5.10 -13.95 -6.85
CA GLY A 19 -5.39 -13.04 -7.96
C GLY A 19 -4.35 -11.91 -8.12
N LEU A 20 -3.09 -12.17 -7.75
CA LEU A 20 -2.03 -11.17 -7.84
C LEU A 20 -1.73 -10.82 -9.29
N CYS A 21 -1.95 -9.57 -9.66
CA CYS A 21 -1.47 -8.98 -10.89
C CYS A 21 -1.39 -7.47 -10.74
N ALA A 22 -0.56 -6.82 -11.53
CA ALA A 22 -0.53 -5.38 -11.66
C ALA A 22 -0.53 -4.99 -13.14
N LEU A 23 -1.29 -3.95 -13.48
CA LEU A 23 -1.29 -3.35 -14.81
C LEU A 23 -0.69 -1.95 -14.69
N SER A 24 0.27 -1.63 -15.54
CA SER A 24 0.78 -0.26 -15.65
C SER A 24 -0.33 0.68 -16.11
N SER A 25 -0.44 1.84 -15.47
CA SER A 25 -1.38 2.88 -15.85
C SER A 25 -0.91 3.69 -17.07
N ASN A 26 0.36 3.57 -17.47
CA ASN A 26 0.90 4.29 -18.61
C ASN A 26 0.48 3.63 -19.94
N SER A 27 -0.04 4.43 -20.88
CA SER A 27 -0.50 3.93 -22.18
C SER A 27 0.62 3.54 -23.13
N GLU A 28 1.79 4.18 -23.04
CA GLU A 28 2.97 3.89 -23.86
C GLU A 28 3.76 2.70 -23.29
N ASN A 29 3.89 2.66 -21.96
CA ASN A 29 4.50 1.56 -21.22
C ASN A 29 3.41 0.68 -20.60
N SER A 30 2.59 0.06 -21.44
CA SER A 30 1.50 -0.80 -20.96
C SER A 30 2.00 -2.23 -20.72
N TYR A 31 2.23 -2.53 -19.45
CA TYR A 31 2.74 -3.82 -19.00
C TYR A 31 1.79 -4.47 -18.00
N LEU A 32 1.67 -5.79 -18.07
CA LEU A 32 1.04 -6.66 -17.09
C LEU A 32 2.13 -7.42 -16.33
N ALA A 33 2.11 -7.33 -15.01
CA ALA A 33 2.95 -8.12 -14.12
C ALA A 33 2.10 -9.17 -13.41
N TYR A 34 2.55 -10.42 -13.37
CA TYR A 34 1.89 -11.50 -12.67
C TYR A 34 2.90 -12.56 -12.17
N PRO A 35 2.52 -13.41 -11.19
CA PRO A 35 3.42 -14.47 -10.71
C PRO A 35 3.80 -15.47 -11.82
N GLY A 36 5.11 -15.65 -12.04
CA GLY A 36 5.69 -16.66 -12.93
C GLY A 36 5.85 -18.04 -12.29
N SER A 37 5.69 -18.14 -10.97
CA SER A 37 5.75 -19.39 -10.21
C SER A 37 4.82 -19.38 -9.01
N SER A 38 4.34 -20.57 -8.59
CA SER A 38 3.54 -20.76 -7.38
C SER A 38 4.38 -21.07 -6.13
N ILE A 39 5.68 -21.38 -6.31
CA ILE A 39 6.59 -21.81 -5.24
C ILE A 39 7.74 -20.83 -5.00
N SER A 40 8.11 -20.05 -6.02
CA SER A 40 9.14 -19.00 -5.97
C SER A 40 8.51 -17.64 -6.26
N GLY A 41 9.21 -16.57 -5.88
CA GLY A 41 8.77 -15.19 -6.11
C GLY A 41 9.17 -14.68 -7.49
N GLU A 42 8.82 -15.41 -8.54
CA GLU A 42 9.06 -15.01 -9.92
C GLU A 42 7.95 -14.08 -10.43
N VAL A 43 8.32 -13.02 -11.14
CA VAL A 43 7.38 -12.10 -11.80
C VAL A 43 7.55 -12.20 -13.31
N GLN A 44 6.48 -12.51 -14.02
CA GLN A 44 6.42 -12.34 -15.46
C GLN A 44 6.00 -10.90 -15.79
N ILE A 45 6.73 -10.25 -16.69
CA ILE A 45 6.32 -8.98 -17.31
C ILE A 45 5.87 -9.25 -18.75
N PHE A 46 4.65 -8.85 -19.07
CA PHE A 46 4.03 -9.01 -20.38
C PHE A 46 3.65 -7.66 -20.97
N ASP A 47 4.07 -7.40 -22.20
CA ASP A 47 3.72 -6.20 -22.97
C ASP A 47 2.32 -6.35 -23.54
N THR A 48 1.40 -5.52 -23.07
CA THR A 48 -0.01 -5.57 -23.46
C THR A 48 -0.31 -4.82 -24.76
N LEU A 49 0.64 -4.01 -25.27
CA LEU A 49 0.53 -3.37 -26.58
C LEU A 49 0.96 -4.32 -27.70
N ASN A 50 2.11 -4.97 -27.51
CA ASN A 50 2.69 -5.89 -28.50
C ASN A 50 2.31 -7.35 -28.27
N LEU A 51 1.56 -7.64 -27.19
CA LEU A 51 1.06 -8.97 -26.82
C LEU A 51 2.17 -10.03 -26.73
N LYS A 52 3.28 -9.67 -26.09
CA LYS A 52 4.46 -10.54 -25.96
C LYS A 52 5.06 -10.49 -24.56
N SER A 53 5.73 -11.58 -24.17
CA SER A 53 6.54 -11.60 -22.96
C SER A 53 7.74 -10.65 -23.10
N VAL A 54 8.05 -9.90 -22.04
CA VAL A 54 9.19 -8.98 -21.99
C VAL A 54 10.33 -9.61 -21.20
N THR A 55 10.10 -9.90 -19.92
CA THR A 55 11.14 -10.40 -19.02
C THR A 55 10.54 -11.25 -17.90
N VAL A 56 11.38 -12.06 -17.27
CA VAL A 56 11.07 -12.84 -16.07
C VAL A 56 12.03 -12.41 -14.97
N ILE A 57 11.47 -11.94 -13.86
CA ILE A 57 12.24 -11.42 -12.74
C ILE A 57 12.20 -12.44 -11.59
N ALA A 58 13.35 -13.03 -11.26
CA ALA A 58 13.50 -13.86 -10.07
C ALA A 58 13.56 -12.97 -8.82
N ALA A 59 12.40 -12.44 -8.41
CA ALA A 59 12.34 -11.37 -7.41
C ALA A 59 12.58 -11.87 -5.99
N HIS A 60 12.10 -13.07 -5.61
CA HIS A 60 12.25 -13.63 -4.26
C HIS A 60 12.31 -15.17 -4.27
N ASP A 61 12.85 -15.78 -3.21
CA ASP A 61 12.91 -17.24 -3.06
C ASP A 61 11.59 -17.88 -2.60
N SER A 62 10.61 -17.06 -2.21
CA SER A 62 9.30 -17.49 -1.74
C SER A 62 8.20 -16.79 -2.51
N PRO A 63 6.97 -17.37 -2.59
CA PRO A 63 5.90 -16.83 -3.42
C PRO A 63 5.59 -15.37 -3.12
N LEU A 64 5.11 -14.66 -4.14
CA LEU A 64 4.77 -13.24 -4.06
C LEU A 64 3.55 -13.02 -3.17
N ALA A 65 3.60 -11.94 -2.40
CA ALA A 65 2.49 -11.40 -1.62
C ALA A 65 1.90 -10.14 -2.26
N ALA A 66 2.72 -9.35 -2.94
CA ALA A 66 2.31 -8.11 -3.56
C ALA A 66 3.20 -7.76 -4.78
N ILE A 67 2.59 -7.15 -5.78
CA ILE A 67 3.22 -6.64 -7.00
C ILE A 67 2.54 -5.32 -7.36
N THR A 68 3.29 -4.29 -7.73
CA THR A 68 2.72 -3.03 -8.22
C THR A 68 3.67 -2.32 -9.17
N PHE A 69 3.14 -1.60 -10.15
CA PHE A 69 3.92 -0.72 -11.02
C PHE A 69 3.96 0.70 -10.45
N ASP A 70 5.00 1.46 -10.80
CA ASP A 70 4.96 2.91 -10.70
C ASP A 70 4.08 3.51 -11.81
N VAL A 71 3.75 4.80 -11.70
CA VAL A 71 2.87 5.49 -12.67
C VAL A 71 3.45 5.50 -14.09
N THR A 72 4.78 5.46 -14.22
CA THR A 72 5.44 5.46 -15.52
C THR A 72 5.50 4.08 -16.17
N GLY A 73 5.17 3.02 -15.42
CA GLY A 73 5.32 1.63 -15.85
C GLY A 73 6.77 1.16 -15.93
N THR A 74 7.76 2.00 -15.58
CA THR A 74 9.17 1.68 -15.71
C THR A 74 9.69 0.85 -14.55
N LYS A 75 9.05 0.93 -13.38
CA LYS A 75 9.45 0.21 -12.17
C LYS A 75 8.34 -0.72 -11.71
N VAL A 76 8.75 -1.90 -11.23
CA VAL A 76 7.85 -2.85 -10.55
C VAL A 76 8.37 -3.11 -9.14
N ALA A 77 7.53 -2.85 -8.14
CA ALA A 77 7.80 -3.20 -6.75
C ALA A 77 7.17 -4.55 -6.41
N THR A 78 7.88 -5.33 -5.61
CA THR A 78 7.50 -6.70 -5.25
C THR A 78 7.78 -6.97 -3.78
N ALA A 79 6.96 -7.83 -3.20
CA ALA A 79 7.21 -8.42 -1.90
C ALA A 79 6.81 -9.89 -1.90
N SER A 80 7.53 -10.70 -1.14
CA SER A 80 7.17 -12.10 -0.92
C SER A 80 6.31 -12.31 0.32
N ASN A 81 5.78 -13.52 0.47
CA ASN A 81 5.05 -13.96 1.66
C ASN A 81 5.89 -13.93 2.94
N LYS A 82 7.23 -13.88 2.84
CA LYS A 82 8.09 -13.61 4.00
C LYS A 82 8.00 -12.15 4.45
N GLY A 83 7.78 -11.22 3.51
CA GLY A 83 7.60 -9.78 3.77
C GLY A 83 8.70 -9.10 4.58
N THR A 84 9.90 -9.69 4.61
CA THR A 84 11.07 -9.11 5.28
C THR A 84 11.76 -8.07 4.41
N VAL A 85 11.71 -8.26 3.10
CA VAL A 85 12.38 -7.46 2.08
C VAL A 85 11.37 -7.06 1.00
N ILE A 86 11.44 -5.80 0.59
CA ILE A 86 10.70 -5.23 -0.54
C ILE A 86 11.72 -4.90 -1.62
N ARG A 87 11.47 -5.29 -2.86
CA ARG A 87 12.40 -5.04 -3.97
C ARG A 87 11.71 -4.27 -5.09
N VAL A 88 12.47 -3.40 -5.74
CA VAL A 88 12.01 -2.65 -6.90
C VAL A 88 12.95 -2.97 -8.06
N PHE A 89 12.35 -3.27 -9.21
CA PHE A 89 13.06 -3.65 -10.43
C PHE A 89 12.69 -2.72 -11.58
N ASN A 90 13.59 -2.58 -12.54
CA ASN A 90 13.25 -2.08 -13.86
C ASN A 90 12.36 -3.13 -14.55
N SER A 91 11.22 -2.68 -15.04
CA SER A 91 10.19 -3.51 -15.68
C SER A 91 10.63 -4.14 -17.00
N VAL A 92 11.59 -3.53 -17.72
CA VAL A 92 11.99 -3.94 -19.07
C VAL A 92 13.12 -4.95 -19.03
N ASP A 93 14.23 -4.60 -18.37
CA ASP A 93 15.42 -5.45 -18.32
C ASP A 93 15.47 -6.37 -17.07
N GLY A 94 14.56 -6.16 -16.12
CA GLY A 94 14.50 -6.95 -14.88
C GLY A 94 15.60 -6.63 -13.87
N THR A 95 16.39 -5.58 -14.08
CA THR A 95 17.47 -5.19 -13.16
C THR A 95 16.90 -4.73 -11.82
N ARG A 96 17.48 -5.19 -10.72
CA ARG A 96 17.09 -4.77 -9.36
C ARG A 96 17.63 -3.36 -9.11
N LEU A 97 16.73 -2.40 -8.98
CA LEU A 97 17.06 -0.99 -8.72
C LEU A 97 17.20 -0.73 -7.21
N TYR A 98 16.29 -1.30 -6.41
CA TYR A 98 16.25 -1.06 -4.97
C TYR A 98 15.93 -2.32 -4.17
N GLU A 99 16.43 -2.37 -2.95
CA GLU A 99 16.10 -3.38 -1.95
C GLU A 99 15.94 -2.70 -0.59
N PHE A 100 14.78 -2.89 0.03
CA PHE A 100 14.44 -2.30 1.32
C PHE A 100 14.16 -3.38 2.35
N ARG A 101 14.72 -3.23 3.54
CA ARG A 101 14.47 -4.15 4.64
C ARG A 101 13.33 -3.61 5.51
N ARG A 102 12.17 -4.25 5.44
CA ARG A 102 11.02 -3.91 6.28
C ARG A 102 11.23 -4.34 7.74
N GLY A 103 11.86 -5.50 7.95
CA GLY A 103 12.10 -6.03 9.30
C GLY A 103 13.16 -7.12 9.36
N VAL A 104 13.78 -7.28 10.54
CA VAL A 104 15.00 -8.09 10.72
C VAL A 104 14.72 -9.59 10.88
N LYS A 105 13.69 -9.95 11.65
CA LYS A 105 13.37 -11.36 11.98
C LYS A 105 11.90 -11.74 11.83
N ARG A 106 11.00 -10.76 11.91
CA ARG A 106 9.56 -11.02 11.91
C ARG A 106 9.04 -11.08 10.46
N VAL A 107 8.57 -12.26 10.07
CA VAL A 107 7.75 -12.45 8.86
C VAL A 107 6.48 -11.62 8.99
N ALA A 108 6.11 -10.93 7.92
CA ALA A 108 4.88 -10.15 7.86
C ALA A 108 4.19 -10.36 6.52
N THR A 109 2.87 -10.50 6.56
CA THR A 109 2.06 -10.56 5.35
C THR A 109 1.92 -9.14 4.82
N ILE A 110 2.49 -8.88 3.64
CA ILE A 110 2.32 -7.60 2.95
C ILE A 110 0.90 -7.54 2.36
N TYR A 111 0.20 -6.44 2.60
CA TYR A 111 -1.16 -6.26 2.10
C TYR A 111 -1.22 -5.34 0.89
N SER A 112 -0.39 -4.30 0.86
CA SER A 112 -0.38 -3.33 -0.23
C SER A 112 1.00 -2.73 -0.42
N LEU A 113 1.35 -2.52 -1.68
CA LEU A 113 2.48 -1.71 -2.13
C LEU A 113 1.92 -0.58 -3.00
N THR A 114 2.37 0.66 -2.80
CA THR A 114 1.98 1.80 -3.65
C THR A 114 3.13 2.75 -3.83
N PHE A 115 3.37 3.16 -5.07
CA PHE A 115 4.28 4.27 -5.36
C PHE A 115 3.58 5.61 -5.11
N SER A 116 4.36 6.63 -4.81
CA SER A 116 3.93 8.02 -4.98
C SER A 116 3.81 8.36 -6.47
N PRO A 117 3.00 9.38 -6.86
CA PRO A 117 2.81 9.72 -8.26
C PRO A 117 4.09 10.15 -9.00
N ASP A 118 5.06 10.72 -8.27
CA ASP A 118 6.37 11.11 -8.79
C ASP A 118 7.37 9.93 -8.85
N GLY A 119 6.99 8.75 -8.36
CA GLY A 119 7.85 7.57 -8.33
C GLY A 119 9.02 7.65 -7.33
N MET A 120 9.03 8.63 -6.43
CA MET A 120 10.11 8.87 -5.47
C MET A 120 9.94 8.14 -4.13
N PHE A 121 8.72 7.68 -3.82
CA PHE A 121 8.42 6.97 -2.59
C PHE A 121 7.64 5.69 -2.86
N LEU A 122 7.85 4.70 -1.99
CA LEU A 122 7.13 3.43 -1.98
C LEU A 122 6.60 3.15 -0.58
N ALA A 123 5.28 3.09 -0.41
CA ALA A 123 4.66 2.66 0.83
C ALA A 123 4.38 1.16 0.81
N SER A 124 4.59 0.51 1.95
CA SER A 124 4.34 -0.92 2.17
C SER A 124 3.54 -1.11 3.45
N SER A 125 2.28 -1.55 3.32
CA SER A 125 1.46 -1.96 4.45
C SER A 125 1.53 -3.47 4.68
N SER A 126 1.32 -3.90 5.93
CA SER A 126 1.39 -5.30 6.31
C SER A 126 0.46 -5.59 7.48
N ASN A 127 0.48 -6.84 7.96
CA ASN A 127 -0.23 -7.24 9.18
C ASN A 127 0.37 -6.68 10.48
N THR A 128 1.45 -5.90 10.41
CA THR A 128 1.98 -5.17 11.58
C THR A 128 1.32 -3.81 11.72
N GLU A 129 1.47 -3.19 12.90
CA GLU A 129 0.93 -1.85 13.19
C GLU A 129 1.62 -0.72 12.41
N THR A 130 2.73 -0.99 11.75
CA THR A 130 3.52 0.00 11.02
C THR A 130 3.38 -0.17 9.51
N ILE A 131 3.07 0.93 8.81
CA ILE A 131 3.33 1.06 7.37
C ILE A 131 4.68 1.73 7.20
N HIS A 132 5.50 1.16 6.32
CA HIS A 132 6.82 1.68 5.99
C HIS A 132 6.76 2.46 4.68
N ILE A 133 7.35 3.64 4.65
CA ILE A 133 7.53 4.45 3.45
C ILE A 133 9.02 4.51 3.16
N PHE A 134 9.41 4.04 1.99
CA PHE A 134 10.79 4.03 1.51
C PHE A 134 10.99 5.16 0.50
N ARG A 135 12.16 5.80 0.53
CA ARG A 135 12.56 6.78 -0.48
C ARG A 135 13.40 6.07 -1.55
N LEU A 136 13.06 6.31 -2.81
CA LEU A 136 13.72 5.77 -3.98
C LEU A 136 14.76 6.80 -4.47
N ALA A 137 15.81 7.03 -3.68
CA ALA A 137 16.87 7.94 -4.09
C ALA A 137 17.75 7.26 -5.13
N ASN A 138 17.96 7.87 -6.30
CA ASN A 138 18.93 7.35 -7.26
C ASN A 138 20.29 7.25 -6.58
N THR A 139 20.93 6.08 -6.64
CA THR A 139 22.30 5.85 -6.17
C THR A 139 23.35 6.70 -6.91
N GLU A 140 22.92 7.59 -7.81
CA GLU A 140 23.73 8.49 -8.64
C GLU A 140 23.67 9.97 -8.23
N GLU A 141 23.10 10.34 -7.07
CA GLU A 141 23.45 11.62 -6.45
C GLU A 141 24.89 11.54 -5.94
N LYS A 142 25.84 11.78 -6.86
CA LYS A 142 27.23 12.12 -6.55
C LYS A 142 27.25 13.13 -5.41
N ALA A 143 28.06 12.81 -4.41
CA ALA A 143 28.36 13.66 -3.26
C ALA A 143 28.36 15.15 -3.63
N PRO A 144 27.64 16.01 -2.89
CA PRO A 144 27.86 17.45 -3.01
C PRO A 144 29.32 17.73 -2.66
N GLU A 145 30.04 18.33 -3.60
CA GLU A 145 31.32 18.94 -3.32
C GLU A 145 31.15 20.03 -2.25
N GLU A 146 31.99 19.91 -1.23
CA GLU A 146 32.51 20.98 -0.37
C GLU A 146 31.55 21.64 0.65
N THR A 147 31.56 21.09 1.87
CA THR A 147 31.99 21.90 3.01
C THR A 147 33.01 21.12 3.83
N SER A 148 34.20 21.70 3.99
CA SER A 148 35.30 21.19 4.81
C SER A 148 34.94 21.24 6.29
N SER A 149 34.04 20.36 6.72
CA SER A 149 33.69 20.16 8.13
C SER A 149 34.45 18.96 8.66
N TRP A 150 35.05 19.09 9.85
CA TRP A 150 35.70 17.98 10.58
C TRP A 150 34.75 16.77 10.67
N MET A 151 33.45 17.00 10.83
CA MET A 151 32.41 15.96 10.81
C MET A 151 32.35 15.18 9.48
N GLY A 152 32.69 15.82 8.36
CA GLY A 152 32.83 15.17 7.06
C GLY A 152 34.10 14.33 6.92
N TYR A 153 35.19 14.72 7.60
CA TYR A 153 36.43 13.93 7.63
C TYR A 153 36.29 12.66 8.47
N VAL A 154 35.68 12.74 9.65
CA VAL A 154 35.40 11.53 10.44
C VAL A 154 34.42 10.63 9.68
N GLY A 155 33.40 11.20 9.05
CA GLY A 155 32.50 10.45 8.15
C GLY A 155 33.24 9.74 7.03
N ARG A 156 34.17 10.41 6.33
CA ARG A 156 35.01 9.81 5.29
C ARG A 156 35.94 8.71 5.82
N VAL A 157 36.52 8.87 7.00
CA VAL A 157 37.37 7.82 7.61
C VAL A 157 36.53 6.61 8.02
N PHE A 158 35.30 6.80 8.52
CA PHE A 158 34.38 5.70 8.80
C PHE A 158 33.93 4.98 7.52
N VAL A 159 33.61 5.72 6.45
CA VAL A 159 33.23 5.14 5.15
C VAL A 159 34.40 4.39 4.50
N ASN A 160 35.62 4.94 4.54
CA ASN A 160 36.80 4.25 4.04
C ASN A 160 37.20 3.05 4.90
N ALA A 161 36.96 3.08 6.21
CA ALA A 161 37.15 1.92 7.10
C ALA A 161 36.09 0.83 6.86
N ALA A 162 34.89 1.18 6.38
CA ALA A 162 33.86 0.23 6.01
C ALA A 162 34.23 -0.66 4.80
N HIS A 163 35.18 -0.22 3.96
CA HIS A 163 35.77 -1.07 2.91
C HIS A 163 36.71 -2.16 3.45
N TYR A 164 37.15 -2.05 4.71
CA TYR A 164 37.95 -3.07 5.40
C TYR A 164 37.13 -3.95 6.35
N LEU A 165 35.81 -3.72 6.44
CA LEU A 165 34.92 -4.57 7.20
C LEU A 165 34.50 -5.78 6.33
N PRO A 166 34.35 -6.98 6.92
CA PRO A 166 33.76 -8.12 6.22
C PRO A 166 32.42 -7.72 5.61
N THR A 167 32.10 -8.21 4.41
CA THR A 167 30.87 -7.88 3.67
C THR A 167 29.58 -8.05 4.49
N GLN A 168 29.62 -8.91 5.52
CA GLN A 168 28.51 -9.14 6.45
C GLN A 168 28.31 -8.01 7.49
N ALA A 169 29.35 -7.20 7.77
CA ALA A 169 29.29 -6.13 8.77
C ALA A 169 28.89 -4.77 8.15
N SER A 170 29.23 -4.52 6.89
CA SER A 170 28.77 -3.31 6.17
C SER A 170 27.27 -3.35 5.89
N GLU A 171 26.71 -4.52 5.54
CA GLU A 171 25.25 -4.72 5.36
C GLU A 171 24.43 -4.51 6.64
N VAL A 172 25.06 -4.58 7.82
CA VAL A 172 24.38 -4.35 9.10
C VAL A 172 24.33 -2.87 9.47
N LEU A 173 25.30 -2.07 9.03
CA LEU A 173 25.41 -0.66 9.41
C LEU A 173 24.62 0.29 8.50
N THR A 174 24.30 -0.10 7.27
CA THR A 174 23.46 0.66 6.33
C THR A 174 22.11 -0.02 6.12
N GLN A 175 21.49 -0.53 7.20
CA GLN A 175 20.10 -0.96 7.12
C GLN A 175 19.24 0.29 6.93
N ASP A 176 18.89 0.58 5.69
CA ASP A 176 17.93 1.63 5.34
C ASP A 176 16.61 1.32 6.04
N ARG A 177 16.45 1.93 7.22
CA ARG A 177 15.19 2.03 7.92
C ARG A 177 14.23 2.78 7.00
N ALA A 178 12.94 2.51 7.14
CA ALA A 178 11.93 3.27 6.42
C ALA A 178 12.17 4.78 6.57
N PHE A 179 12.14 5.51 5.46
CA PHE A 179 12.29 6.96 5.43
C PHE A 179 11.21 7.63 6.29
N ALA A 180 9.98 7.13 6.19
CA ALA A 180 8.88 7.54 7.04
C ALA A 180 8.04 6.33 7.47
N THR A 181 7.30 6.47 8.57
CA THR A 181 6.46 5.41 9.12
C THR A 181 5.10 5.94 9.53
N VAL A 182 4.08 5.11 9.39
CA VAL A 182 2.73 5.39 9.87
C VAL A 182 2.34 4.31 10.88
N HIS A 183 1.89 4.72 12.06
CA HIS A 183 1.33 3.80 13.05
C HIS A 183 -0.19 3.71 12.89
N LEU A 184 -0.67 2.50 12.68
CA LEU A 184 -2.08 2.17 12.53
C LEU A 184 -2.72 1.99 13.91
N GLN A 185 -3.92 2.53 14.08
CA GLN A 185 -4.68 2.39 15.33
C GLN A 185 -5.19 0.95 15.53
N SER A 186 -5.49 0.24 14.44
CA SER A 186 -6.02 -1.13 14.43
C SER A 186 -5.05 -2.08 13.69
N PRO A 187 -4.06 -2.67 14.38
CA PRO A 187 -3.11 -3.58 13.75
C PRO A 187 -3.77 -4.88 13.28
N GLY A 188 -3.19 -5.51 12.25
CA GLY A 188 -3.60 -6.82 11.75
C GLY A 188 -4.76 -6.81 10.76
N MET A 189 -5.39 -5.66 10.52
CA MET A 189 -6.42 -5.52 9.50
C MET A 189 -5.80 -5.45 8.10
N LYS A 190 -6.43 -6.12 7.12
CA LYS A 190 -6.07 -5.97 5.71
C LYS A 190 -6.28 -4.52 5.30
N THR A 191 -5.29 -3.95 4.62
CA THR A 191 -5.31 -2.55 4.18
C THR A 191 -4.97 -2.44 2.70
N ALA A 192 -5.60 -1.49 2.03
CA ALA A 192 -5.20 -0.98 0.72
C ALA A 192 -4.64 0.43 0.89
N CYS A 193 -3.49 0.70 0.27
CA CYS A 193 -2.83 2.00 0.35
C CYS A 193 -2.83 2.70 -1.00
N ALA A 194 -2.94 4.02 -0.98
CA ALA A 194 -2.74 4.88 -2.15
C ALA A 194 -2.02 6.16 -1.74
N MET A 195 -1.13 6.66 -2.59
CA MET A 195 -0.42 7.92 -2.36
C MET A 195 -0.78 8.93 -3.44
N THR A 196 -0.93 10.19 -3.05
CA THR A 196 -1.16 11.29 -4.01
C THR A 196 -0.70 12.63 -3.46
N PHE A 197 -0.40 13.57 -4.36
CA PHE A 197 -0.14 14.95 -3.98
C PHE A 197 -1.45 15.73 -3.93
N MET A 198 -1.74 16.36 -2.80
CA MET A 198 -2.83 17.33 -2.67
C MET A 198 -2.25 18.62 -2.13
N ASN A 199 -2.43 19.73 -2.86
CA ASN A 199 -1.84 21.03 -2.53
C ASN A 199 -0.31 20.95 -2.32
N LYS A 200 0.39 20.21 -3.18
CA LYS A 200 1.85 19.94 -3.14
C LYS A 200 2.34 19.14 -1.93
N ILE A 201 1.44 18.63 -1.10
CA ILE A 201 1.77 17.79 0.05
C ILE A 201 1.47 16.33 -0.31
N LEU A 202 2.43 15.44 -0.07
CA LEU A 202 2.25 14.01 -0.28
C LEU A 202 1.37 13.44 0.83
N LYS A 203 0.25 12.83 0.44
CA LYS A 203 -0.67 12.18 1.38
C LYS A 203 -0.75 10.69 1.10
N LEU A 204 -0.76 9.92 2.18
CA LEU A 204 -1.03 8.49 2.16
C LEU A 204 -2.45 8.24 2.64
N PHE A 205 -3.25 7.59 1.80
CA PHE A 205 -4.55 7.05 2.15
C PHE A 205 -4.40 5.59 2.51
N VAL A 206 -4.99 5.20 3.64
CA VAL A 206 -5.00 3.82 4.14
C VAL A 206 -6.44 3.42 4.34
N ALA A 207 -6.96 2.54 3.48
CA ALA A 207 -8.30 1.98 3.59
C ALA A 207 -8.22 0.61 4.27
N GLY A 208 -8.84 0.48 5.44
CA GLY A 208 -8.99 -0.78 6.16
C GLY A 208 -10.22 -1.57 5.71
N TYR A 209 -10.19 -2.88 5.95
CA TYR A 209 -11.33 -3.77 5.66
C TYR A 209 -12.55 -3.52 6.58
N ASP A 210 -12.36 -2.80 7.68
CA ASP A 210 -13.43 -2.27 8.53
C ASP A 210 -14.21 -1.10 7.88
N GLY A 211 -13.81 -0.68 6.67
CA GLY A 211 -14.42 0.44 5.96
C GLY A 211 -13.90 1.78 6.43
N VAL A 212 -12.87 1.84 7.28
CA VAL A 212 -12.26 3.08 7.73
C VAL A 212 -11.14 3.48 6.76
N VAL A 213 -11.16 4.74 6.32
CA VAL A 213 -10.09 5.35 5.53
C VAL A 213 -9.41 6.41 6.35
N CYS A 214 -8.15 6.16 6.70
CA CYS A 214 -7.28 7.14 7.36
C CYS A 214 -6.42 7.87 6.32
N VAL A 215 -6.19 9.16 6.56
CA VAL A 215 -5.32 9.97 5.70
C VAL A 215 -4.16 10.48 6.55
N TYR A 216 -2.95 10.29 6.03
CA TYR A 216 -1.70 10.69 6.66
C TYR A 216 -0.94 11.65 5.78
N GLU A 217 -0.27 12.60 6.40
CA GLU A 217 0.64 13.52 5.73
C GLU A 217 2.06 12.97 5.82
N VAL A 218 2.74 12.91 4.66
CA VAL A 218 4.11 12.40 4.55
C VAL A 218 5.05 13.59 4.33
N ASN A 219 5.94 13.84 5.29
CA ASN A 219 6.99 14.85 5.13
C ASN A 219 8.05 14.30 4.15
N THR A 220 8.06 14.81 2.93
CA THR A 220 8.97 14.34 1.87
C THR A 220 10.41 14.80 2.04
N ILE A 221 10.68 15.74 2.96
CA ILE A 221 12.01 16.30 3.20
C ILE A 221 12.69 15.53 4.34
N GLU A 222 12.05 15.50 5.51
CA GLU A 222 12.64 14.94 6.73
C GLU A 222 12.22 13.48 6.99
N GLY A 223 11.08 13.06 6.42
CA GLY A 223 10.51 11.74 6.69
C GLY A 223 9.96 11.64 8.12
N GLY A 224 10.27 10.53 8.79
CA GLY A 224 9.87 10.28 10.18
C GLY A 224 8.43 9.76 10.37
N GLU A 225 7.88 9.97 11.55
CA GLU A 225 6.52 9.52 11.86
C GLU A 225 5.47 10.43 11.20
N CYS A 226 4.61 9.83 10.38
CA CYS A 226 3.57 10.54 9.64
C CYS A 226 2.38 10.88 10.53
N LYS A 227 1.90 12.12 10.43
CA LYS A 227 0.74 12.58 11.19
C LYS A 227 -0.56 12.17 10.49
N GLN A 228 -1.48 11.58 11.25
CA GLN A 228 -2.87 11.39 10.79
C GLN A 228 -3.59 12.73 10.74
N ILE A 229 -4.14 13.07 9.57
CA ILE A 229 -4.87 14.33 9.36
C ILE A 229 -6.38 14.15 9.27
N GLY A 230 -6.85 12.91 9.03
CA GLY A 230 -8.27 12.63 8.88
C GLY A 230 -8.58 11.15 8.94
N GLN A 231 -9.85 10.86 9.21
CA GLN A 231 -10.42 9.53 9.20
C GLN A 231 -11.86 9.63 8.68
N TYR A 232 -12.22 8.71 7.79
CA TYR A 232 -13.51 8.68 7.12
C TYR A 232 -14.06 7.26 7.15
N LEU A 233 -15.38 7.12 7.21
CA LEU A 233 -16.05 5.82 7.12
C LEU A 233 -16.65 5.68 5.71
N LEU A 234 -16.29 4.62 4.99
CA LEU A 234 -16.77 4.36 3.63
C LEU A 234 -18.25 3.99 3.59
N PHE A 235 -18.76 3.37 4.64
CA PHE A 235 -20.14 2.91 4.72
C PHE A 235 -20.84 3.59 5.88
N ASN A 236 -21.90 4.35 5.61
CA ASN A 236 -22.75 4.84 6.67
C ASN A 236 -23.59 3.66 7.20
N MET A 237 -23.29 3.15 8.40
CA MET A 237 -24.03 2.04 9.02
C MET A 237 -25.45 2.42 9.51
N SER A 238 -26.07 3.47 8.98
CA SER A 238 -27.38 4.00 9.42
C SER A 238 -28.50 3.92 8.38
N ALA A 239 -28.48 2.94 7.48
CA ALA A 239 -29.59 2.70 6.55
C ALA A 239 -29.94 1.21 6.44
N ASN A 240 -30.32 0.57 7.56
CA ASN A 240 -31.24 -0.57 7.57
C ASN A 240 -31.60 -0.99 9.00
N ASN A 241 -32.59 -0.34 9.60
CA ASN A 241 -33.61 -0.98 10.44
C ASN A 241 -34.62 0.08 10.90
N ASN A 242 -35.47 0.53 9.98
CA ASN A 242 -36.78 1.07 10.30
C ASN A 242 -37.65 0.96 9.05
N ASN A 243 -38.16 -0.26 8.81
CA ASN A 243 -39.41 -0.43 8.09
C ASN A 243 -40.28 -1.43 8.84
N SER A 244 -40.71 -1.03 10.04
CA SER A 244 -41.85 -1.62 10.73
C SER A 244 -43.02 -0.65 10.63
N GLY A 245 -43.93 -0.98 9.72
CA GLY A 245 -45.27 -0.44 9.54
C GLY A 245 -45.81 -1.10 8.27
N GLY A 246 -46.78 -2.00 8.26
CA GLY A 246 -47.80 -2.37 9.22
C GLY A 246 -49.04 -2.58 8.36
N ASP A 247 -49.59 -3.80 8.33
CA ASP A 247 -51.04 -4.03 8.16
C ASP A 247 -51.43 -5.52 8.28
N THR A 248 -52.36 -5.73 9.23
CA THR A 248 -53.45 -6.71 9.29
C THR A 248 -53.20 -8.21 9.09
N ALA A 249 -53.38 -9.02 10.16
CA ALA A 249 -54.59 -9.84 10.38
C ALA A 249 -54.40 -10.93 11.48
N THR A 250 -55.24 -10.85 12.51
CA THR A 250 -55.92 -11.94 13.25
C THR A 250 -55.15 -13.24 13.62
N ASN A 251 -54.94 -13.48 14.92
CA ASN A 251 -55.83 -14.37 15.71
C ASN A 251 -55.43 -14.48 17.20
N VAL A 252 -56.48 -14.68 17.98
CA VAL A 252 -56.63 -14.73 19.44
C VAL A 252 -56.19 -16.09 20.00
N THR A 253 -55.42 -16.14 21.10
CA THR A 253 -55.83 -16.86 22.36
C THR A 253 -54.93 -16.56 23.58
N THR A 254 -55.63 -16.34 24.69
CA THR A 254 -55.33 -16.20 26.13
C THR A 254 -54.43 -17.35 26.68
N THR A 255 -53.61 -17.29 27.75
CA THR A 255 -53.73 -16.84 29.16
C THR A 255 -52.37 -17.00 29.88
N GLY A 256 -52.08 -16.21 30.93
CA GLY A 256 -51.46 -16.76 32.16
C GLY A 256 -50.18 -16.14 32.77
N HIS A 257 -50.36 -15.08 33.57
CA HIS A 257 -49.75 -14.79 34.90
C HIS A 257 -48.23 -14.66 35.19
N ARG A 258 -47.95 -13.49 35.83
CA ARG A 258 -47.18 -13.20 37.08
C ARG A 258 -45.74 -12.64 37.02
N ASN A 259 -45.68 -11.33 37.31
CA ASN A 259 -44.91 -10.53 38.29
C ASN A 259 -43.36 -10.54 38.42
N SER A 260 -42.89 -9.29 38.57
CA SER A 260 -41.80 -8.76 39.43
C SER A 260 -40.41 -8.58 38.79
N ILE A 261 -39.56 -7.61 39.11
CA ILE A 261 -39.54 -6.35 39.90
C ILE A 261 -38.18 -5.69 39.54
N ASP A 262 -38.10 -4.34 39.51
CA ASP A 262 -36.91 -3.45 39.64
C ASP A 262 -35.68 -3.60 38.70
N ALA A 263 -34.86 -2.60 38.37
CA ALA A 263 -34.87 -1.14 38.43
C ALA A 263 -33.54 -0.66 37.76
N LYS A 264 -33.50 0.63 37.42
CA LYS A 264 -32.33 1.55 37.48
C LYS A 264 -31.71 2.01 36.15
N GLU A 265 -32.10 3.25 35.82
CA GLU A 265 -31.47 4.18 34.88
C GLU A 265 -30.04 4.62 35.28
N ARG A 266 -29.27 5.03 34.26
CA ARG A 266 -28.30 6.17 34.16
C ARG A 266 -27.37 5.85 32.98
N GLY A 267 -27.01 6.72 32.05
CA GLY A 267 -27.32 8.12 31.72
C GLY A 267 -26.64 8.38 30.36
N LYS A 268 -27.35 9.02 29.43
CA LYS A 268 -26.87 9.33 28.07
C LYS A 268 -26.03 10.61 28.09
N THR A 269 -24.81 10.56 27.55
CA THR A 269 -24.03 11.76 27.20
C THR A 269 -24.13 11.98 25.69
N LEU A 270 -24.69 13.14 25.31
CA LEU A 270 -24.85 13.59 23.94
C LEU A 270 -23.49 13.90 23.29
N MET A 271 -23.24 13.33 22.10
CA MET A 271 -22.23 13.85 21.17
C MET A 271 -22.93 14.71 20.13
N ARG A 272 -22.38 15.91 19.96
CA ARG A 272 -22.86 17.03 19.15
C ARG A 272 -22.60 16.72 17.68
N GLU A 273 -23.64 16.74 16.84
CA GLU A 273 -23.50 16.59 15.38
C GLU A 273 -22.74 17.78 14.79
N GLY A 274 -21.64 17.50 14.10
CA GLY A 274 -20.95 18.44 13.20
C GLY A 274 -21.55 18.36 11.79
N PRO A 275 -21.35 19.40 10.96
CA PRO A 275 -22.12 19.57 9.72
C PRO A 275 -21.82 18.45 8.72
N GLN A 276 -22.89 17.86 8.16
CA GLN A 276 -22.81 16.97 7.02
C GLN A 276 -22.26 17.74 5.82
N VAL A 277 -21.11 17.33 5.32
CA VAL A 277 -20.62 17.73 3.99
C VAL A 277 -20.66 16.49 3.12
N SER A 278 -21.61 16.45 2.18
CA SER A 278 -21.71 15.40 1.17
C SER A 278 -20.48 15.46 0.26
N LEU A 279 -19.63 14.43 0.29
CA LEU A 279 -18.62 14.24 -0.74
C LEU A 279 -19.30 13.73 -2.01
N SER A 280 -19.64 14.65 -2.93
CA SER A 280 -19.89 14.31 -4.33
C SER A 280 -18.54 14.01 -4.98
N LEU A 281 -18.19 12.72 -5.05
CA LEU A 281 -17.02 12.25 -5.78
C LEU A 281 -17.20 12.50 -7.29
N PHE A 282 -16.25 13.24 -7.86
CA PHE A 282 -15.79 13.26 -9.26
C PHE A 282 -16.85 13.14 -10.37
N ASN A 283 -17.28 14.30 -10.88
CA ASN A 283 -17.81 14.40 -12.23
C ASN A 283 -17.19 15.64 -12.91
N GLU A 284 -16.03 15.47 -13.52
CA GLU A 284 -15.44 16.41 -14.50
C GLU A 284 -14.90 15.54 -15.64
N THR A 285 -15.72 15.27 -16.67
CA THR A 285 -15.75 15.98 -17.96
C THR A 285 -14.38 16.47 -18.45
N TYR A 286 -13.75 15.67 -19.32
CA TYR A 286 -12.65 16.10 -20.18
C TYR A 286 -13.17 17.14 -21.20
N PRO A 287 -12.49 18.27 -21.45
CA PRO A 287 -12.66 18.99 -22.69
C PRO A 287 -11.87 18.26 -23.80
N ASN A 288 -12.58 17.97 -24.89
CA ASN A 288 -12.00 17.49 -26.14
C ASN A 288 -10.98 18.48 -26.69
N LEU A 289 -9.80 17.99 -27.09
CA LEU A 289 -9.12 18.23 -28.38
C LEU A 289 -7.77 17.50 -28.42
#